data_AF-A0A9P5W9J6-F1
#
_entry.id   AF-A0A9P5W9J6-F1
#
_cell.length_a   1.000
_cell.length_b   1.000
_cell.length_c   1.000
_cell.angle_alpha   90.00
_cell.angle_beta   90.00
_cell.angle_gamma   90.00
#
_symmetry.space_group_name_H-M   'P 1'
#
loop_
_entity.id
_entity.type
_entity.pdbx_description
1 polymer ?
#
loop_
_entity_poly.entity_id
_entity_poly.type
_entity_poly.pdbx_seq_one_letter_code
_entity_poly.pdbx_strand_id
1 'polypeptide(L)'
;YWGALMHDYNAVVKRDPRKLTMMIQKGVPPALRGLIWQLLAKSKDPQLEGTYAELLKSSSAHEKQITRDMSRTFPNHEYFQAESVGQEALFNVVKAYSLYDPEVGYCQGLSFIVGPLLLN
;
A
#
# COMPACT_ATOMS: atom_id res chain seq x y z
N TYR A 1 -18.94 5.22 14.49
CA TYR A 1 -17.83 6.19 14.42
C TYR A 1 -17.18 6.18 13.03
N TRP A 2 -16.59 5.06 12.61
CA TRP A 2 -15.90 4.96 11.31
C TRP A 2 -16.76 5.37 10.10
N GLY A 3 -18.04 5.00 10.06
CA GLY A 3 -18.96 5.48 9.01
C GLY A 3 -19.09 7.01 8.93
N ALA A 4 -19.17 7.69 10.07
CA ALA A 4 -19.21 9.16 10.11
C ALA A 4 -17.87 9.77 9.66
N LEU A 5 -16.74 9.15 10.03
CA LEU A 5 -15.41 9.59 9.61
C LEU A 5 -15.21 9.45 8.10
N MET A 6 -15.73 8.39 7.49
CA MET A 6 -15.66 8.19 6.03
C MET A 6 -16.58 9.16 5.27
N HIS A 7 -17.73 9.52 5.84
CA HIS A 7 -18.64 10.49 5.25
C HIS A 7 -18.05 11.92 5.27
N ASP A 8 -17.51 12.34 6.41
CA ASP A 8 -16.88 13.66 6.53
C ASP A 8 -15.71 13.62 7.53
N TYR A 9 -14.52 13.36 6.99
CA TYR A 9 -13.29 13.31 7.76
C TYR A 9 -13.04 14.63 8.49
N ASN A 10 -13.16 15.75 7.78
CA ASN A 10 -12.81 17.07 8.30
C ASN A 10 -13.72 17.48 9.45
N ALA A 11 -15.03 17.25 9.34
CA ALA A 11 -15.98 17.55 10.41
C ALA A 11 -15.74 16.68 11.64
N VAL A 12 -15.49 15.38 11.47
CA VAL A 12 -15.27 14.47 12.61
C VAL A 12 -13.96 14.80 13.34
N VAL A 13 -12.88 15.08 12.60
CA VAL A 13 -11.60 15.45 13.21
C VAL A 13 -11.66 16.81 13.89
N LYS A 14 -12.31 17.81 13.29
CA LYS A 14 -12.50 19.12 13.93
C LYS A 14 -13.34 19.03 15.19
N ARG A 15 -14.38 18.19 15.20
CA ARG A 15 -15.28 18.03 16.34
C ARG A 15 -14.60 17.34 17.52
N ASP A 16 -13.82 16.27 17.28
CA ASP A 16 -13.19 15.50 18.35
C ASP A 16 -11.92 14.77 17.89
N PRO A 17 -10.77 15.48 17.84
CA PRO A 17 -9.51 14.90 17.37
C PRO A 17 -8.95 13.82 18.33
N ARG A 18 -9.27 13.92 19.62
CA ARG A 18 -8.84 12.93 20.63
C ARG A 18 -9.54 11.60 20.42
N LYS A 19 -10.81 11.62 20.06
CA LYS A 19 -11.57 10.41 19.74
C LYS A 19 -11.05 9.70 18.50
N LEU A 20 -10.56 10.42 17.48
CA LEU A 20 -9.89 9.77 16.35
C LEU A 20 -8.68 8.96 16.80
N THR A 21 -7.79 9.59 17.58
CA THR A 21 -6.58 8.94 18.10
C THR A 21 -6.92 7.71 18.93
N MET A 22 -7.90 7.82 19.85
CA MET A 22 -8.37 6.70 20.66
C MET A 22 -8.93 5.56 19.80
N MET A 23 -9.70 5.86 18.75
CA MET A 23 -10.29 4.83 17.88
C MET A 23 -9.23 4.13 17.03
N ILE A 24 -8.19 4.85 16.57
CA ILE A 24 -7.04 4.25 15.89
C ILE A 24 -6.27 3.32 16.84
N GLN A 25 -6.00 3.76 18.07
CA GLN A 25 -5.31 2.96 19.09
C GLN A 25 -6.08 1.69 19.47
N LYS A 26 -7.42 1.75 19.47
CA LYS A 26 -8.28 0.56 19.66
C LYS A 26 -8.28 -0.39 18.47
N GLY A 27 -7.70 0.02 17.35
CA GLY A 27 -7.63 -0.75 16.11
C GLY A 27 -8.72 -0.37 15.12
N VAL A 28 -8.32 -0.22 13.86
CA VAL A 28 -9.25 -0.08 12.74
C VAL A 28 -9.82 -1.47 12.40
N PRO A 29 -11.15 -1.62 12.30
CA PRO A 29 -11.79 -2.88 11.90
C PRO A 29 -11.20 -3.39 10.57
N PRO A 30 -10.87 -4.70 10.44
CA PRO A 30 -10.22 -5.23 9.24
C PRO A 30 -10.88 -4.82 7.93
N ALA A 31 -12.21 -4.98 7.84
CA ALA A 31 -13.00 -4.64 6.65
C ALA A 31 -12.99 -3.14 6.28
N LEU A 32 -12.50 -2.26 7.14
CA LEU A 32 -12.44 -0.81 6.91
C LEU A 32 -11.01 -0.28 6.71
N ARG A 33 -9.98 -1.12 6.89
CA ARG A 33 -8.58 -0.68 6.85
C ARG A 33 -8.21 -0.06 5.52
N GLY A 34 -8.54 -0.69 4.39
CA GLY A 34 -8.25 -0.15 3.06
C GLY A 34 -8.76 1.28 2.88
N LEU A 35 -10.04 1.51 3.20
CA LEU A 35 -10.67 2.83 3.09
C LEU A 35 -10.08 3.85 4.08
N ILE A 36 -9.91 3.47 5.36
CA ILE A 36 -9.43 4.38 6.40
C ILE A 36 -7.96 4.75 6.18
N TRP A 37 -7.11 3.81 5.77
CA TRP A 37 -5.70 4.10 5.50
C TRP A 37 -5.54 5.03 4.30
N GLN A 38 -6.28 4.80 3.21
CA GLN A 38 -6.28 5.72 2.07
C GLN A 38 -6.76 7.13 2.47
N LEU A 39 -7.81 7.22 3.29
CA LEU A 39 -8.33 8.50 3.77
C LEU A 39 -7.30 9.25 4.64
N LEU A 40 -6.63 8.54 5.55
CA LEU A 40 -5.61 9.14 6.43
C LEU A 40 -4.35 9.56 5.67
N ALA A 41 -3.90 8.75 4.70
CA ALA A 41 -2.76 9.04 3.85
C ALA A 41 -3.07 10.06 2.76
N LYS A 42 -4.36 10.39 2.55
CA LYS A 42 -4.85 11.19 1.42
C LYS A 42 -4.35 10.65 0.08
N SER A 43 -4.37 9.33 -0.07
CA SER A 43 -3.68 8.64 -1.16
C SER A 43 -4.38 8.71 -2.52
N LYS A 44 -5.59 9.29 -2.59
CA LYS A 44 -6.29 9.48 -3.87
C LYS A 44 -5.68 10.68 -4.60
N ASP A 45 -4.74 10.38 -5.48
CA ASP A 45 -4.02 11.36 -6.29
C ASP A 45 -3.98 10.88 -7.76
N PRO A 46 -4.79 11.50 -8.65
CA PRO A 46 -4.83 11.13 -10.06
C PRO A 46 -3.48 11.27 -10.79
N GLN A 47 -2.63 12.20 -10.35
CA GLN A 47 -1.31 12.38 -10.94
C GLN A 47 -0.39 11.20 -10.58
N LEU A 48 -0.46 10.73 -9.34
CA LEU A 48 0.30 9.57 -8.90
C LEU A 48 -0.21 8.28 -9.55
N GLU A 49 -1.52 8.14 -9.74
CA GLU A 49 -2.12 7.02 -10.49
C GLU A 49 -1.61 6.98 -11.95
N GLY A 50 -1.58 8.13 -12.63
CA GLY A 50 -1.01 8.24 -13.97
C GLY A 50 0.48 7.93 -14.01
N THR A 51 1.24 8.43 -13.02
CA THR A 51 2.67 8.14 -12.89
C THR A 51 2.91 6.65 -12.71
N TYR A 52 2.17 5.99 -11.82
CA TYR A 52 2.25 4.55 -11.61
C TYR A 52 2.01 3.77 -12.92
N ALA A 53 0.96 4.13 -13.68
CA ALA A 53 0.64 3.48 -14.95
C ALA A 53 1.78 3.59 -15.99
N GLU A 54 2.47 4.73 -16.05
CA GLU A 54 3.64 4.89 -16.93
C GLU A 54 4.86 4.11 -16.45
N LEU A 55 5.12 4.08 -15.13
CA LEU A 55 6.24 3.36 -14.56
C LEU A 55 6.13 1.84 -14.77
N LEU A 56 4.91 1.28 -14.79
CA LEU A 56 4.70 -0.14 -15.07
C LEU A 56 5.20 -0.57 -16.45
N LYS A 57 5.17 0.35 -17.43
CA LYS A 57 5.64 0.11 -18.81
C LYS A 57 7.17 0.14 -18.94
N SER A 58 7.86 0.73 -17.97
CA SER A 58 9.31 0.87 -17.95
C SER A 58 10.00 -0.35 -17.36
N SER A 59 11.28 -0.56 -17.63
CA SER A 59 12.07 -1.64 -16.98
C SER A 59 12.89 -1.09 -15.82
N SER A 60 13.02 -1.87 -14.74
CA SER A 60 13.86 -1.50 -13.59
C SER A 60 15.14 -2.33 -13.54
N ALA A 61 16.26 -1.68 -13.21
CA ALA A 61 17.53 -2.38 -12.96
C ALA A 61 17.44 -3.37 -11.77
N HIS A 62 16.43 -3.20 -10.91
CA HIS A 62 16.25 -3.99 -9.70
C HIS A 62 15.35 -5.22 -9.88
N GLU A 63 14.77 -5.46 -11.06
CA GLU A 63 13.78 -6.55 -11.26
C GLU A 63 14.29 -7.91 -10.79
N LYS A 64 15.54 -8.28 -11.08
CA LYS A 64 16.13 -9.55 -10.61
C LYS A 64 16.17 -9.65 -9.08
N GLN A 65 16.49 -8.56 -8.40
CA GLN A 65 16.55 -8.52 -6.94
C GLN A 65 15.15 -8.57 -6.34
N ILE A 66 14.19 -7.86 -6.93
CA ILE A 66 12.78 -7.87 -6.55
C ILE A 66 12.22 -9.29 -6.67
N THR A 67 12.38 -9.95 -7.83
CA THR A 67 11.88 -11.33 -8.05
C THR A 67 12.43 -12.31 -7.03
N ARG A 68 13.72 -12.23 -6.71
CA ARG A 68 14.31 -13.08 -5.67
C ARG A 68 13.65 -12.85 -4.32
N ASP A 69 13.36 -11.60 -3.97
CA ASP A 69 12.72 -11.26 -2.70
C ASP A 69 11.23 -11.60 -2.65
N MET A 70 10.53 -11.61 -3.80
CA MET A 70 9.14 -12.08 -3.89
C MET A 70 9.01 -13.53 -3.42
N SER A 71 9.92 -14.42 -3.82
CA SER A 71 9.88 -15.85 -3.46
C SER A 71 9.93 -16.12 -1.95
N ARG A 72 10.43 -15.15 -1.16
CA ARG A 72 10.56 -15.24 0.30
C ARG A 72 9.61 -14.31 1.07
N THR A 73 8.75 -13.57 0.36
CA THR A 73 7.81 -12.62 0.97
C THR A 73 6.42 -13.25 1.05
N PHE A 74 5.96 -13.52 2.28
CA PHE A 74 4.69 -14.22 2.55
C PHE A 74 4.51 -15.57 1.81
N PRO A 75 5.50 -16.47 1.80
CA PRO A 75 5.48 -17.68 0.96
C PRO A 75 4.33 -18.65 1.28
N ASN A 76 3.76 -18.57 2.48
CA ASN A 76 2.65 -19.41 2.93
C ASN A 76 1.28 -18.73 2.84
N HIS A 77 1.22 -17.48 2.34
CA HIS A 77 -0.04 -16.75 2.21
C HIS A 77 -0.65 -17.03 0.83
N GLU A 78 -1.90 -17.47 0.79
CA GLU A 78 -2.59 -17.90 -0.44
C GLU A 78 -2.57 -16.82 -1.53
N TYR A 79 -2.83 -15.57 -1.14
CA TYR A 79 -2.83 -14.42 -2.07
C TYR A 79 -1.47 -14.14 -2.74
N PHE A 80 -0.35 -14.53 -2.12
CA PHE A 80 1.01 -14.23 -2.61
C PHE A 80 1.77 -15.47 -3.11
N GLN A 81 1.05 -16.54 -3.44
CA GLN A 81 1.65 -17.74 -4.03
C GLN A 81 2.35 -17.42 -5.35
N ALA A 82 3.30 -18.28 -5.74
CA ALA A 82 4.02 -18.13 -7.00
C ALA A 82 3.04 -18.05 -8.19
N GLU A 83 3.28 -17.11 -9.10
CA GLU A 83 2.46 -16.88 -10.30
C GLU A 83 1.01 -16.43 -10.02
N SER A 84 0.73 -15.99 -8.78
CA SER A 84 -0.58 -15.42 -8.43
C SER A 84 -0.69 -13.94 -8.81
N VAL A 85 -1.93 -13.48 -8.95
CA VAL A 85 -2.26 -12.05 -9.12
C VAL A 85 -1.72 -11.17 -7.98
N GLY A 86 -1.67 -11.67 -6.75
CA GLY A 86 -1.13 -10.90 -5.62
C GLY A 86 0.39 -10.79 -5.68
N GLN A 87 1.09 -11.83 -6.14
CA GLN A 87 2.54 -11.76 -6.38
C GLN A 87 2.88 -10.79 -7.52
N GLU A 88 2.10 -10.79 -8.61
CA GLU A 88 2.25 -9.82 -9.70
C GLU A 88 2.01 -8.39 -9.21
N ALA A 89 0.92 -8.16 -8.46
CA ALA A 89 0.64 -6.85 -7.87
C ALA A 89 1.76 -6.38 -6.93
N LEU A 90 2.30 -7.27 -6.10
CA LEU A 90 3.43 -6.97 -5.21
C LEU A 90 4.68 -6.60 -6.00
N PHE A 91 5.01 -7.36 -7.05
CA PHE A 91 6.13 -7.05 -7.94
C PHE A 91 5.95 -5.69 -8.60
N ASN A 92 4.77 -5.40 -9.15
CA ASN A 92 4.46 -4.18 -9.86
C ASN A 92 4.60 -2.93 -8.99
N VAL A 93 4.09 -2.95 -7.76
CA VAL A 93 4.23 -1.80 -6.84
C VAL A 93 5.68 -1.59 -6.43
N VAL A 94 6.41 -2.66 -6.10
CA VAL A 94 7.82 -2.58 -5.69
C VAL A 94 8.71 -2.11 -6.84
N LYS A 95 8.47 -2.62 -8.07
CA LYS A 95 9.15 -2.18 -9.29
C LYS A 95 8.87 -0.71 -9.56
N ALA A 96 7.60 -0.29 -9.54
CA ALA A 96 7.24 1.09 -9.79
C ALA A 96 7.88 2.03 -8.76
N TYR A 97 7.89 1.66 -7.47
CA TYR A 97 8.57 2.45 -6.44
C TYR A 97 10.07 2.59 -6.73
N SER A 98 10.75 1.51 -7.13
CA SER A 98 12.19 1.55 -7.46
C SER A 98 12.54 2.48 -8.62
N LEU A 99 11.57 2.80 -9.48
CA LEU A 99 11.72 3.73 -10.59
C LEU A 99 11.28 5.15 -10.21
N TYR A 100 10.29 5.25 -9.32
CA TYR A 100 9.76 6.52 -8.83
C TYR A 100 10.78 7.28 -7.97
N ASP A 101 11.50 6.57 -7.11
CA ASP A 101 12.56 7.10 -6.27
C ASP A 101 13.89 6.45 -6.66
N PRO A 102 14.58 6.95 -7.70
CA PRO A 102 15.81 6.33 -8.20
C PRO A 102 17.02 6.51 -7.27
N GLU A 103 16.98 7.47 -6.34
CA GLU A 103 18.06 7.66 -5.35
C GLU A 103 18.07 6.51 -4.34
N VAL A 104 16.89 6.04 -3.94
CA VAL A 104 16.74 4.85 -3.08
C VAL A 104 16.73 3.56 -3.89
N GLY A 105 16.02 3.56 -5.03
CA GLY A 105 15.77 2.40 -5.85
C GLY A 105 14.99 1.32 -5.09
N TYR A 106 15.44 0.07 -5.21
CA TYR A 106 14.88 -1.03 -4.42
C TYR A 106 15.67 -1.30 -3.14
N CYS A 107 15.02 -1.14 -1.99
CA CYS A 107 15.55 -1.60 -0.70
C CYS A 107 15.00 -2.97 -0.31
N GLN A 108 15.89 -3.86 0.15
CA GLN A 108 15.50 -5.16 0.68
C GLN A 108 14.50 -4.99 1.83
N GLY A 109 13.39 -5.72 1.77
CA GLY A 109 12.35 -5.69 2.79
C GLY A 109 11.16 -4.78 2.48
N LEU A 110 11.24 -3.92 1.45
CA LEU A 110 10.13 -3.07 1.01
C LEU A 110 8.85 -3.88 0.74
N SER A 111 8.99 -5.09 0.21
CA SER A 111 7.89 -6.00 -0.08
C SER A 111 7.06 -6.39 1.15
N PHE A 112 7.65 -6.37 2.36
CA PHE A 112 6.93 -6.61 3.61
C PHE A 112 6.11 -5.41 4.08
N ILE A 113 6.34 -4.23 3.53
CA ILE A 113 5.49 -3.05 3.71
C ILE A 113 4.36 -3.06 2.69
N VAL A 114 4.68 -3.36 1.43
CA VAL A 114 3.70 -3.37 0.34
C VAL A 114 2.69 -4.51 0.46
N GLY A 115 3.12 -5.73 0.82
CA GLY A 115 2.23 -6.89 0.91
C GLY A 115 1.03 -6.66 1.84
N PRO A 116 1.21 -6.21 3.09
CA PRO A 116 0.10 -5.87 3.96
C PRO A 116 -0.85 -4.81 3.39
N LEU A 117 -0.37 -3.86 2.58
CA LEU A 117 -1.24 -2.87 1.94
C LEU A 117 -2.12 -3.48 0.86
N LEU A 118 -1.61 -4.48 0.11
CA LEU A 118 -2.35 -5.20 -0.93
C LEU A 118 -3.40 -6.18 -0.38
N LEU A 119 -3.35 -6.52 0.91
CA LEU A 119 -4.31 -7.43 1.56
C LEU A 119 -5.61 -6.74 2.05
N ASN A 120 -5.82 -5.45 1.76
CA ASN A 120 -6.98 -4.69 2.25
C ASN A 120 -7.90 -4.19 1.15
#